data_AF-A3CA25-F1
#
_entry.id   AF-A3CA25-F1
#
_cell.length_a   1.000
_cell.length_b   1.000
_cell.length_c   1.000
_cell.angle_alpha   90.00
_cell.angle_beta   90.00
_cell.angle_gamma   90.00
#
_symmetry.space_group_name_H-M   'P 1'
#
loop_
_entity.id
_entity.type
_entity.pdbx_description
1 polymer ?
#
loop_
_entity_poly.entity_id
_entity_poly.type
_entity_poly.pdbx_seq_one_letter_code
_entity_poly.pdbx_strand_id
1 'polypeptide(L)'
;MDDAAGNCDGMTAFALRLAKRLADNGDDVNNNRNLVFSLVSLYAALALVAAGGQGTTLHELLALLGASSLDDLAESVYRAVEVGLANESSASGGPRVLLRLRRLARRDARAEAGLPRRRRRHGGTYKAVTRAANFRRQPKKSRKKINEWVSKATNKLIPEILPDGSVHRLTTLVLVNAIYFKGKWSDPFPRESTTTGKFHRLDGSSVNVRFMRSREDQYIGFYDGFNVLKLPYNGGL
;
A
#
# COMPACT_ATOMS: atom_id res chain seq x y z
N MET A 1 -8.10 8.45 33.35
CA MET A 1 -7.96 7.03 32.93
C MET A 1 -7.73 7.11 31.44
N ASP A 2 -6.46 7.27 31.10
CA ASP A 2 -6.03 8.12 29.98
C ASP A 2 -5.42 7.29 28.84
N ASP A 3 -5.70 7.74 27.62
CA ASP A 3 -4.77 7.79 26.48
C ASP A 3 -4.21 6.48 25.90
N ALA A 4 -5.11 5.60 25.42
CA ALA A 4 -4.76 4.63 24.37
C ALA A 4 -5.10 5.11 22.94
N ALA A 5 -5.67 6.31 22.77
CA ALA A 5 -6.12 6.85 21.48
C ALA A 5 -5.12 7.81 20.80
N GLY A 6 -3.98 8.10 21.44
CA GLY A 6 -3.13 9.26 21.11
C GLY A 6 -2.15 9.16 19.93
N ASN A 7 -2.15 8.10 19.10
CA ASN A 7 -1.19 8.02 17.97
C ASN A 7 -1.76 7.49 16.63
N CYS A 8 -3.09 7.43 16.48
CA CYS A 8 -3.76 7.05 15.22
C CYS A 8 -4.09 8.25 14.31
N ASP A 9 -3.79 9.48 14.74
CA ASP A 9 -4.32 10.70 14.13
C ASP A 9 -3.59 11.08 12.82
N GLY A 10 -2.25 11.03 12.81
CA GLY A 10 -1.44 11.40 11.65
C GLY A 10 -1.63 10.49 10.42
N MET A 11 -1.63 9.17 10.63
CA MET A 11 -1.81 8.19 9.55
C MET A 11 -3.23 8.23 8.96
N THR A 12 -4.25 8.41 9.79
CA THR A 12 -5.65 8.53 9.35
C THR A 12 -5.87 9.83 8.59
N ALA A 13 -5.34 10.96 9.08
CA ALA A 13 -5.40 12.23 8.37
C ALA A 13 -4.67 12.16 7.01
N PHE A 14 -3.47 11.56 6.97
CA PHE A 14 -2.76 11.32 5.71
C PHE A 14 -3.59 10.46 4.75
N ALA A 15 -4.20 9.38 5.26
CA ALA A 15 -5.02 8.47 4.46
C ALA A 15 -6.20 9.17 3.79
N LEU A 16 -6.96 9.95 4.57
CA LEU A 16 -8.12 10.70 4.06
C LEU A 16 -7.71 11.75 3.02
N ARG A 17 -6.64 12.51 3.30
CA ARG A 17 -6.11 13.51 2.35
C ARG A 17 -5.68 12.86 1.04
N LEU A 18 -4.98 11.73 1.11
CA LEU A 18 -4.52 11.02 -0.07
C LEU A 18 -5.69 10.41 -0.87
N ALA A 19 -6.64 9.75 -0.18
CA ALA A 19 -7.81 9.17 -0.82
C ALA A 19 -8.60 10.22 -1.59
N LYS A 20 -8.82 11.39 -0.97
CA LYS A 20 -9.46 12.54 -1.62
C LYS A 20 -8.68 12.99 -2.86
N ARG A 21 -7.37 13.22 -2.74
CA ARG A 21 -6.53 13.65 -3.87
C ARG A 21 -6.53 12.65 -5.03
N LEU A 22 -6.54 11.35 -4.75
CA LEU A 22 -6.58 10.30 -5.77
C LEU A 22 -7.96 10.18 -6.42
N ALA A 23 -9.03 10.45 -5.67
CA ALA A 23 -10.38 10.52 -6.22
C ALA A 23 -10.54 11.76 -7.13
N ASP A 24 -10.18 12.95 -6.64
CA ASP A 24 -10.30 14.22 -7.38
C ASP A 24 -9.44 14.24 -8.66
N ASN A 25 -8.24 13.65 -8.63
CA ASN A 25 -7.38 13.56 -9.84
C ASN A 25 -7.86 12.49 -10.84
N GLY A 26 -8.87 11.71 -10.48
CA GLY A 26 -9.55 10.76 -11.36
C GLY A 26 -10.67 11.39 -12.20
N ASP A 27 -11.01 12.66 -11.95
CA ASP A 27 -12.12 13.41 -12.57
C ASP A 27 -11.82 13.86 -14.02
N ASP A 28 -11.32 12.94 -14.85
CA ASP A 28 -11.65 13.03 -16.27
C ASP A 28 -13.14 12.66 -16.36
N VAL A 29 -14.00 13.62 -16.75
CA VAL A 29 -15.48 13.52 -16.74
C VAL A 29 -16.04 12.27 -17.46
N ASN A 30 -15.19 11.55 -18.21
CA ASN A 30 -15.50 10.31 -18.92
C ASN A 30 -14.84 9.03 -18.35
N ASN A 31 -14.19 9.05 -17.18
CA ASN A 31 -13.40 7.91 -16.69
C ASN A 31 -13.78 7.48 -15.27
N ASN A 32 -14.97 6.88 -15.15
CA ASN A 32 -15.41 6.14 -13.96
C ASN A 32 -14.46 4.96 -13.67
N ARG A 33 -13.41 5.20 -12.89
CA ARG A 33 -12.37 4.23 -12.53
C ARG A 33 -12.53 3.76 -11.08
N ASN A 34 -12.30 2.47 -10.86
CA ASN A 34 -12.18 1.92 -9.51
C ASN A 34 -10.80 2.27 -8.93
N LEU A 35 -10.76 2.75 -7.69
CA LEU A 35 -9.53 3.07 -6.97
C LEU A 35 -9.32 2.07 -5.83
N VAL A 36 -8.12 1.49 -5.77
CA VAL A 36 -7.69 0.64 -4.66
C VAL A 36 -6.20 0.85 -4.40
N PHE A 37 -5.83 1.03 -3.13
CA PHE A 37 -4.44 1.15 -2.70
C PHE A 37 -4.30 0.75 -1.23
N SER A 38 -3.09 0.37 -0.82
CA SER A 38 -2.81 0.04 0.58
C SER A 38 -2.12 1.21 1.28
N LEU A 39 -2.85 1.80 2.23
CA LEU A 39 -2.37 2.89 3.06
C LEU A 39 -1.15 2.51 3.89
N VAL A 40 -1.21 1.38 4.61
CA VAL A 40 -0.09 0.86 5.42
C VAL A 40 1.17 0.71 4.56
N SER A 41 1.00 0.18 3.36
CA SER A 41 2.10 -0.12 2.44
C SER A 41 2.76 1.14 1.90
N LEU A 42 1.95 2.15 1.53
CA LEU A 42 2.46 3.45 1.08
C LEU A 42 3.09 4.25 2.22
N TYR A 43 2.47 4.21 3.40
CA TYR A 43 2.97 4.88 4.62
C TYR A 43 4.35 4.33 5.00
N ALA A 44 4.51 3.00 5.04
CA ALA A 44 5.81 2.35 5.26
C ALA A 44 6.86 2.71 4.19
N ALA A 45 6.44 2.78 2.93
CA ALA A 45 7.31 3.17 1.82
C ALA A 45 7.83 4.61 1.98
N LEU A 46 6.94 5.56 2.27
CA LEU A 46 7.29 6.97 2.49
C LEU A 46 8.13 7.16 3.76
N ALA A 47 7.86 6.41 4.82
CA ALA A 47 8.68 6.40 6.02
C ALA A 47 10.13 5.93 5.76
N LEU A 48 10.31 4.94 4.88
CA LEU A 48 11.64 4.52 4.42
C LEU A 48 12.37 5.60 3.59
N VAL A 49 11.62 6.45 2.90
CA VAL A 49 12.17 7.64 2.22
C VAL A 49 12.56 8.69 3.26
N ALA A 50 11.69 8.98 4.23
CA ALA A 50 11.92 9.93 5.31
C ALA A 50 13.18 9.56 6.12
N ALA A 51 13.34 8.30 6.50
CA ALA A 51 14.54 7.79 7.18
C ALA A 51 15.85 7.99 6.37
N GLY A 52 15.73 8.25 5.07
CA GLY A 52 16.82 8.61 4.18
C GLY A 52 17.01 10.09 3.90
N GLY A 53 16.02 10.91 4.23
CA GLY A 53 16.04 12.35 4.03
C GLY A 53 16.81 13.08 5.13
N GLN A 54 17.18 14.32 4.84
CA GLN A 54 17.81 15.25 5.78
C GLN A 54 17.28 16.67 5.51
N GLY A 55 17.46 17.57 6.48
CA GLY A 55 17.03 18.97 6.37
C GLY A 55 15.56 19.11 5.98
N THR A 56 15.28 19.99 5.02
CA THR A 56 13.93 20.31 4.54
C THR A 56 13.16 19.09 4.05
N THR A 57 13.81 18.19 3.29
CA THR A 57 13.13 16.97 2.77
C THR A 57 12.62 16.07 3.90
N LEU A 58 13.38 15.95 4.98
CA LEU A 58 12.93 15.18 6.14
C LEU A 58 11.75 15.86 6.82
N HIS A 59 11.81 17.18 7.00
CA HIS A 59 10.77 17.94 7.66
C HIS A 59 9.43 17.89 6.92
N GLU A 60 9.45 18.07 5.59
CA GLU A 60 8.26 17.96 4.75
C GLU A 60 7.64 16.56 4.79
N LEU A 61 8.46 15.51 4.78
CA LEU A 61 7.96 14.13 4.86
C LEU A 61 7.36 13.79 6.23
N LEU A 62 7.94 14.28 7.32
CA LEU A 62 7.38 14.13 8.66
C LEU A 62 6.03 14.85 8.79
N ALA A 63 5.95 16.09 8.31
CA ALA A 63 4.70 16.86 8.31
C ALA A 63 3.61 16.19 7.45
N LEU A 64 3.97 15.69 6.26
CA LEU A 64 3.04 14.98 5.37
C LEU A 64 2.44 13.73 6.04
N LEU A 65 3.29 12.96 6.72
CA LEU A 65 2.92 11.71 7.39
C LEU A 65 2.32 11.95 8.78
N GLY A 66 2.34 13.18 9.28
CA GLY A 66 1.80 13.53 10.59
C GLY A 66 2.62 12.98 11.75
N ALA A 67 3.95 12.86 11.59
CA ALA A 67 4.86 12.36 12.61
C ALA A 67 5.77 13.47 13.13
N SER A 68 6.04 13.48 14.44
CA SER A 68 6.87 14.52 15.08
C SER A 68 8.37 14.23 14.93
N SER A 69 8.74 12.96 14.75
CA SER A 69 10.13 12.53 14.60
C SER A 69 10.24 11.24 13.79
N LEU A 70 11.47 10.85 13.44
CA LEU A 70 11.70 9.56 12.77
C LEU A 70 11.44 8.36 13.68
N ASP A 71 11.64 8.50 14.99
CA ASP A 71 11.37 7.41 15.93
C ASP A 71 9.86 7.23 16.12
N ASP A 72 9.12 8.34 16.23
CA ASP A 72 7.65 8.35 16.24
C ASP A 72 7.08 7.72 14.95
N LEU A 73 7.57 8.15 13.79
CA LEU A 73 7.16 7.57 12.50
C LEU A 73 7.44 6.06 12.42
N ALA A 74 8.59 5.61 12.91
CA ALA A 74 8.95 4.20 12.89
C ALA A 74 8.07 3.38 13.84
N GLU A 75 7.69 3.94 14.99
CA GLU A 75 6.73 3.32 15.91
C GLU A 75 5.34 3.22 15.27
N SER A 76 4.85 4.29 14.63
CA SER A 76 3.57 4.25 13.91
C SER A 76 3.57 3.18 12.83
N VAL A 77 4.68 3.04 12.08
CA VAL A 77 4.81 2.00 11.05
C VAL A 77 4.85 0.62 11.68
N TYR A 78 5.63 0.42 12.75
CA TYR A 78 5.67 -0.85 13.45
C TYR A 78 4.27 -1.26 13.93
N ARG A 79 3.53 -0.35 14.57
CA ARG A 79 2.15 -0.61 15.01
C ARG A 79 1.21 -0.89 13.83
N ALA A 80 1.27 -0.10 12.76
CA ALA A 80 0.43 -0.31 11.58
C ALA A 80 0.74 -1.63 10.85
N VAL A 81 2.00 -2.05 10.86
CA VAL A 81 2.46 -3.33 10.31
C VAL A 81 2.06 -4.47 11.25
N GLU A 82 2.26 -4.37 12.54
CA GLU A 82 1.83 -5.42 13.47
C GLU A 82 0.30 -5.57 13.44
N VAL A 83 -0.47 -4.49 13.61
CA VAL A 83 -1.95 -4.56 13.62
C VAL A 83 -2.51 -4.94 12.24
N GLY A 84 -1.97 -4.38 11.16
CA GLY A 84 -2.44 -4.67 9.80
C GLY A 84 -1.91 -5.99 9.21
N LEU A 85 -0.85 -6.56 9.78
CA LEU A 85 -0.20 -7.78 9.28
C LEU A 85 -0.14 -8.96 10.28
N ALA A 86 -0.57 -8.84 11.54
CA ALA A 86 -0.52 -9.93 12.55
C ALA A 86 -1.34 -11.18 12.20
N ASN A 87 -2.24 -11.11 11.21
CA ASN A 87 -3.00 -12.26 10.71
C ASN A 87 -2.27 -13.02 9.58
N GLU A 88 -0.97 -13.29 9.77
CA GLU A 88 -0.15 -14.19 8.93
C GLU A 88 -0.48 -15.69 9.14
N SER A 89 -1.58 -16.02 9.80
CA SER A 89 -2.10 -17.39 9.87
C SER A 89 -2.84 -17.77 8.59
N SER A 90 -2.09 -17.96 7.50
CA SER A 90 -2.31 -18.86 6.34
C SER A 90 -3.70 -19.04 5.68
N ALA A 91 -4.72 -18.21 5.91
CA ALA A 91 -6.03 -18.36 5.27
C ALA A 91 -6.53 -17.16 4.44
N SER A 92 -5.95 -15.96 4.62
CA SER A 92 -6.53 -14.70 4.12
C SER A 92 -5.50 -13.63 3.67
N GLY A 93 -4.24 -13.74 4.08
CA GLY A 93 -3.18 -12.78 3.74
C GLY A 93 -2.50 -13.10 2.42
N GLY A 94 -2.73 -12.27 1.39
CA GLY A 94 -2.01 -12.38 0.13
C GLY A 94 -0.55 -11.91 0.22
N PRO A 95 0.29 -12.27 -0.77
CA PRO A 95 1.70 -11.88 -0.78
C PRO A 95 1.90 -10.36 -0.76
N ARG A 96 2.89 -9.91 0.03
CA ARG A 96 3.26 -8.51 0.23
C ARG A 96 4.72 -8.27 -0.14
N VAL A 97 5.00 -7.11 -0.72
CA VAL A 97 6.31 -6.83 -1.30
C VAL A 97 6.65 -5.34 -1.17
N LEU A 98 7.70 -5.03 -0.39
CA LEU A 98 8.31 -3.69 -0.33
C LEU A 98 9.79 -3.78 -0.75
N LEU A 99 10.12 -3.11 -1.86
CA LEU A 99 11.46 -3.13 -2.45
C LEU A 99 11.97 -1.72 -2.68
N ARG A 100 13.15 -1.45 -2.14
CA ARG A 100 13.91 -0.24 -2.42
C ARG A 100 15.04 -0.54 -3.39
N LEU A 101 15.12 0.22 -4.48
CA LEU A 101 16.16 0.06 -5.49
C LEU A 101 16.98 1.32 -5.66
N ARG A 102 18.29 1.21 -5.45
CA ARG A 102 19.23 2.32 -5.62
C ARG A 102 20.10 2.10 -6.86
N ARG A 103 20.41 3.20 -7.55
CA ARG A 103 21.42 3.24 -8.61
C ARG A 103 22.78 2.78 -8.08
N LEU A 104 23.45 1.92 -8.85
CA LEU A 104 24.88 1.61 -8.71
C LEU A 104 25.73 2.74 -9.34
N ALA A 105 26.44 3.55 -8.55
CA ALA A 105 27.62 4.25 -9.06
C ALA A 105 28.85 3.33 -8.95
N ARG A 106 29.84 3.47 -9.86
CA ARG A 106 31.07 2.63 -9.85
C ARG A 106 31.88 2.71 -8.54
N ARG A 107 31.66 3.75 -7.71
CA ARG A 107 32.24 3.89 -6.36
C ARG A 107 31.42 3.24 -5.24
N ASP A 108 30.17 2.84 -5.50
CA ASP A 108 29.23 2.33 -4.49
C ASP A 108 29.39 0.83 -4.21
N ALA A 109 30.22 0.09 -4.96
CA ALA A 109 30.50 -1.31 -4.64
C ALA A 109 31.20 -1.49 -3.28
N ARG A 110 31.87 -0.43 -2.77
CA ARG A 110 32.39 -0.37 -1.38
C ARG A 110 31.40 0.22 -0.38
N ALA A 111 30.27 0.77 -0.83
CA ALA A 111 29.23 1.35 0.03
C ALA A 111 28.21 0.33 0.54
N GLU A 112 28.35 -0.97 0.21
CA GLU A 112 27.62 -2.02 0.92
C GLU A 112 28.02 -2.10 2.41
N ALA A 113 29.20 -1.59 2.78
CA ALA A 113 29.69 -1.58 4.17
C ALA A 113 29.31 -0.32 4.98
N GLY A 114 28.71 0.70 4.36
CA GLY A 114 28.63 2.05 4.93
C GLY A 114 27.25 2.71 4.83
N LEU A 115 26.18 2.02 5.25
CA LEU A 115 24.92 2.71 5.52
C LEU A 115 25.07 3.58 6.79
N PRO A 116 24.70 4.87 6.78
CA PRO A 116 24.78 5.74 7.97
C PRO A 116 24.10 5.08 9.17
N ARG A 117 24.71 5.17 10.36
CA ARG A 117 24.24 4.52 11.62
C ARG A 117 22.73 4.69 11.90
N ARG A 118 22.12 5.79 11.44
CA ARG A 118 20.67 6.09 11.52
C ARG A 118 19.77 5.07 10.79
N ARG A 119 20.26 4.41 9.74
CA ARG A 119 19.49 3.41 8.96
C ARG A 119 19.45 2.02 9.57
N ARG A 120 20.42 1.66 10.41
CA ARG A 120 20.50 0.33 11.03
C ARG A 120 19.44 0.13 12.11
N ARG A 121 19.01 1.21 12.78
CA ARG A 121 18.07 1.16 13.90
C ARG A 121 16.64 0.80 13.47
N HIS A 122 16.23 1.19 12.26
CA HIS A 122 14.87 0.97 11.74
C HIS A 122 14.80 0.02 10.53
N GLY A 123 15.93 -0.55 10.08
CA GLY A 123 15.98 -1.42 8.90
C GLY A 123 15.15 -2.70 9.03
N GLY A 124 14.98 -3.22 10.24
CA GLY A 124 14.12 -4.37 10.53
C GLY A 124 12.62 -4.03 10.56
N THR A 125 12.26 -2.76 10.81
CA THR A 125 10.88 -2.31 11.01
C THR A 125 10.02 -2.40 9.76
N TYR A 126 10.62 -2.34 8.57
CA TYR A 126 9.89 -2.21 7.30
C TYR A 126 9.83 -3.50 6.47
N LYS A 127 10.40 -4.62 6.95
CA LYS A 127 10.60 -5.88 6.19
C LYS A 127 11.04 -5.64 4.72
N ALA A 128 11.79 -4.56 4.47
CA ALA A 128 12.07 -4.06 3.12
C ALA A 128 13.34 -4.70 2.56
N VAL A 129 13.26 -5.22 1.33
CA VAL A 129 14.45 -5.69 0.62
C VAL A 129 15.08 -4.51 -0.10
N THR A 130 16.41 -4.35 -0.01
CA THR A 130 17.15 -3.37 -0.83
C THR A 130 17.95 -4.10 -1.88
N ARG A 131 17.86 -3.67 -3.15
CA ARG A 131 18.71 -4.21 -4.23
C ARG A 131 19.31 -3.11 -5.10
N ALA A 132 20.46 -3.40 -5.66
CA ALA A 132 21.13 -2.49 -6.56
C ALA A 132 20.64 -2.70 -8.01
N ALA A 133 20.40 -1.61 -8.73
CA ALA A 133 19.95 -1.62 -10.13
C ALA A 133 20.81 -0.71 -11.02
N ASN A 134 20.95 -1.07 -12.30
CA ASN A 134 21.77 -0.33 -13.27
C ASN A 134 20.89 0.38 -14.30
N PHE A 135 20.13 1.37 -13.82
CA PHE A 135 19.26 2.18 -14.67
C PHE A 135 20.03 2.96 -15.74
N ARG A 136 21.27 3.40 -15.45
CA ARG A 136 22.08 4.20 -16.39
C ARG A 136 22.42 3.44 -17.67
N ARG A 137 22.91 2.20 -17.54
CA ARG A 137 23.38 1.42 -18.71
C ARG A 137 22.32 0.44 -19.21
N GLN A 138 21.46 -0.07 -18.33
CA GLN A 138 20.55 -1.17 -18.64
C GLN A 138 19.14 -0.93 -18.06
N PRO A 139 18.48 0.21 -18.34
CA PRO A 139 17.18 0.55 -17.73
C PRO A 139 16.10 -0.49 -18.04
N LYS A 140 15.99 -0.95 -19.30
CA LYS A 140 15.04 -1.99 -19.71
C LYS A 140 15.28 -3.32 -18.97
N LYS A 141 16.55 -3.74 -18.80
CA LYS A 141 16.88 -4.98 -18.07
C LYS A 141 16.56 -4.84 -16.58
N SER A 142 16.86 -3.69 -15.98
CA SER A 142 16.49 -3.41 -14.59
C SER A 142 14.97 -3.42 -14.41
N ARG A 143 14.20 -2.78 -15.29
CA ARG A 143 12.72 -2.84 -15.29
C ARG A 143 12.20 -4.28 -15.29
N LYS A 144 12.67 -5.10 -16.23
CA LYS A 144 12.26 -6.53 -16.33
C LYS A 144 12.57 -7.31 -15.06
N LYS A 145 13.78 -7.17 -14.50
CA LYS A 145 14.15 -7.83 -13.23
C LYS A 145 13.25 -7.43 -12.06
N ILE A 146 12.80 -6.18 -12.03
CA ILE A 146 11.88 -5.68 -10.99
C ILE A 146 10.51 -6.32 -11.15
N ASN A 147 9.94 -6.29 -12.36
CA ASN A 147 8.65 -6.91 -12.65
C ASN A 147 8.70 -8.42 -12.39
N GLU A 148 9.76 -9.13 -12.81
CA GLU A 148 9.95 -10.57 -12.52
C GLU A 148 9.97 -10.85 -11.02
N TRP A 149 10.66 -10.00 -10.24
CA TRP A 149 10.74 -10.17 -8.80
C TRP A 149 9.40 -9.88 -8.10
N VAL A 150 8.70 -8.82 -8.48
CA VAL A 150 7.35 -8.51 -7.96
C VAL A 150 6.37 -9.60 -8.35
N SER A 151 6.40 -10.05 -9.60
CA SER A 151 5.57 -11.16 -10.08
C SER A 151 5.83 -12.42 -9.26
N LYS A 152 7.10 -12.83 -9.08
CA LYS A 152 7.42 -14.00 -8.24
C LYS A 152 6.96 -13.82 -6.80
N ALA A 153 7.23 -12.66 -6.20
CA ALA A 153 6.89 -12.39 -4.81
C ALA A 153 5.38 -12.26 -4.58
N THR A 154 4.61 -11.93 -5.63
CA THR A 154 3.13 -11.84 -5.61
C THR A 154 2.44 -13.09 -6.16
N ASN A 155 3.15 -14.23 -6.28
CA ASN A 155 2.60 -15.45 -6.86
C ASN A 155 1.96 -15.24 -8.26
N LYS A 156 2.59 -14.36 -9.06
CA LYS A 156 2.20 -13.94 -10.41
C LYS A 156 0.90 -13.13 -10.51
N LEU A 157 0.34 -12.69 -9.38
CA LEU A 157 -0.89 -11.89 -9.35
C LEU A 157 -0.65 -10.43 -9.79
N ILE A 158 0.57 -9.92 -9.62
CA ILE A 158 1.01 -8.61 -10.12
C ILE A 158 2.18 -8.85 -11.09
N PRO A 159 1.90 -9.20 -12.36
CA PRO A 159 2.92 -9.59 -13.32
C PRO A 159 3.79 -8.40 -13.79
N GLU A 160 3.20 -7.21 -13.82
CA GLU A 160 3.87 -5.98 -14.26
C GLU A 160 3.43 -4.82 -13.37
N ILE A 161 4.40 -4.21 -12.67
CA ILE A 161 4.18 -3.04 -11.81
C ILE A 161 4.82 -1.78 -12.39
N LEU A 162 5.90 -1.94 -13.16
CA LEU A 162 6.58 -0.87 -13.86
C LEU A 162 6.31 -0.99 -15.36
N PRO A 163 5.43 -0.15 -15.95
CA PRO A 163 5.12 -0.21 -17.38
C PRO A 163 6.33 0.18 -18.22
N ASP A 164 6.27 -0.11 -19.52
CA ASP A 164 7.32 0.32 -20.44
C ASP A 164 7.51 1.85 -20.39
N GLY A 165 8.78 2.29 -20.46
CA GLY A 165 9.13 3.71 -20.36
C GLY A 165 9.20 4.30 -18.94
N SER A 166 8.61 3.64 -17.91
CA SER A 166 8.60 4.16 -16.52
C SER A 166 9.98 4.32 -15.87
N VAL A 167 10.99 3.63 -16.41
CA VAL A 167 12.38 3.67 -15.94
C VAL A 167 13.31 3.98 -17.10
N HIS A 168 14.20 4.95 -16.91
CA HIS A 168 15.12 5.46 -17.93
C HIS A 168 16.53 5.69 -17.38
N ARG A 169 17.45 6.16 -18.23
CA ARG A 169 18.87 6.29 -17.88
C ARG A 169 19.17 7.28 -16.74
N LEU A 170 18.27 8.23 -16.49
CA LEU A 170 18.41 9.22 -15.42
C LEU A 170 17.78 8.73 -14.10
N THR A 171 17.02 7.63 -14.10
CA THR A 171 16.42 7.08 -12.87
C THR A 171 17.50 6.76 -11.83
N THR A 172 17.38 7.33 -10.64
CA THR A 172 18.35 7.21 -9.54
C THR A 172 17.87 6.27 -8.43
N LEU A 173 16.57 6.26 -8.16
CA LEU A 173 15.92 5.45 -7.14
C LEU A 173 14.55 5.02 -7.65
N VAL A 174 14.16 3.78 -7.39
CA VAL A 174 12.79 3.31 -7.55
C VAL A 174 12.36 2.66 -6.24
N LEU A 175 11.19 3.05 -5.77
CA LEU A 175 10.53 2.44 -4.63
C LEU A 175 9.32 1.66 -5.15
N VAL A 176 9.31 0.37 -4.91
CA VAL A 176 8.29 -0.54 -5.43
C VAL A 176 7.53 -1.13 -4.26
N ASN A 177 6.22 -0.99 -4.32
CA ASN A 177 5.32 -1.52 -3.32
C ASN A 177 4.18 -2.27 -4.01
N ALA A 178 3.97 -3.53 -3.61
CA ALA A 178 2.90 -4.35 -4.17
C ALA A 178 2.23 -5.14 -3.05
N ILE A 179 0.90 -5.14 -3.05
CA ILE A 179 0.08 -5.87 -2.10
C ILE A 179 -1.03 -6.59 -2.85
N TYR A 180 -1.26 -7.84 -2.49
CA TYR A 180 -2.43 -8.58 -2.88
C TYR A 180 -3.21 -8.99 -1.63
N PHE A 181 -4.53 -8.92 -1.71
CA PHE A 181 -5.41 -9.37 -0.64
C PHE A 181 -6.50 -10.26 -1.22
N LYS A 182 -6.68 -11.42 -0.59
CA LYS A 182 -7.76 -12.37 -0.90
C LYS A 182 -8.21 -13.03 0.39
N GLY A 183 -9.18 -12.39 1.04
CA GLY A 183 -9.82 -12.93 2.23
C GLY A 183 -10.99 -13.85 1.91
N LYS A 184 -11.19 -14.84 2.77
CA LYS A 184 -12.47 -15.56 2.87
C LYS A 184 -13.33 -14.86 3.89
N TRP A 185 -14.61 -14.63 3.59
CA TRP A 185 -15.56 -14.12 4.59
C TRP A 185 -15.61 -15.06 5.80
N SER A 186 -15.85 -14.50 6.99
CA SER A 186 -16.19 -15.29 8.17
C SER A 186 -17.48 -16.07 7.91
N ASP A 187 -18.47 -15.35 7.38
CA ASP A 187 -19.78 -15.88 7.00
C ASP A 187 -19.96 -15.73 5.48
N PRO A 188 -19.73 -16.79 4.69
CA PRO A 188 -19.83 -16.71 3.23
C PRO A 188 -21.25 -16.53 2.73
N PHE A 189 -21.41 -15.76 1.66
CA PHE A 189 -22.69 -15.64 0.96
C PHE A 189 -23.08 -16.97 0.27
N PRO A 190 -24.33 -17.42 0.38
CA PRO A 190 -24.83 -18.58 -0.36
C PRO A 190 -24.76 -18.32 -1.88
N ARG A 191 -24.17 -19.25 -2.64
CA ARG A 191 -23.89 -19.03 -4.07
C ARG A 191 -25.17 -18.93 -4.90
N GLU A 192 -26.15 -19.75 -4.56
CA GLU A 192 -27.48 -19.81 -5.13
C GLU A 192 -28.31 -18.54 -4.89
N SER A 193 -27.97 -17.76 -3.87
CA SER A 193 -28.61 -16.47 -3.59
C SER A 193 -28.02 -15.32 -4.43
N THR A 194 -26.94 -15.58 -5.18
CA THR A 194 -26.34 -14.58 -6.07
C THR A 194 -27.19 -14.39 -7.31
N THR A 195 -27.63 -13.16 -7.55
CA THR A 195 -28.52 -12.82 -8.68
C THR A 195 -27.97 -11.66 -9.50
N THR A 196 -28.31 -11.63 -10.78
CA THR A 196 -27.95 -10.50 -11.66
C THR A 196 -28.87 -9.32 -11.35
N GLY A 197 -28.30 -8.13 -11.21
CA GLY A 197 -29.04 -6.88 -11.02
C GLY A 197 -28.32 -5.70 -11.65
N LYS A 198 -28.99 -4.55 -11.72
CA LYS A 198 -28.41 -3.30 -12.26
C LYS A 198 -27.57 -2.60 -11.20
N PHE A 199 -26.31 -2.30 -11.53
CA PHE A 199 -25.45 -1.38 -10.80
C PHE A 199 -25.47 -0.01 -11.51
N HIS A 200 -25.77 1.04 -10.76
CA HIS A 200 -25.87 2.41 -11.28
C HIS A 200 -24.52 3.11 -11.15
N ARG A 201 -24.02 3.66 -12.25
CA ARG A 201 -22.74 4.37 -12.30
C ARG A 201 -22.95 5.87 -12.10
N LEU A 202 -21.87 6.57 -11.77
CA LEU A 202 -21.88 8.03 -11.56
C LEU A 202 -22.20 8.81 -12.84
N ASP A 203 -21.93 8.25 -14.02
CA ASP A 203 -22.27 8.85 -15.33
C ASP A 203 -23.75 8.69 -15.71
N GLY A 204 -24.58 8.16 -14.81
CA GLY A 204 -26.00 7.88 -15.06
C GLY A 204 -26.28 6.61 -15.84
N SER A 205 -25.26 5.94 -16.40
CA SER A 205 -25.41 4.64 -17.06
C SER A 205 -25.56 3.51 -16.04
N SER A 206 -25.97 2.33 -16.51
CA SER A 206 -26.08 1.13 -15.67
C SER A 206 -25.49 -0.10 -16.34
N VAL A 207 -25.02 -1.03 -15.52
CA VAL A 207 -24.52 -2.33 -15.98
C VAL A 207 -25.06 -3.46 -15.12
N ASN A 208 -25.24 -4.62 -15.75
CA ASN A 208 -25.65 -5.82 -15.04
C ASN A 208 -24.45 -6.44 -14.33
N VAL A 209 -24.56 -6.66 -13.01
CA VAL A 209 -23.55 -7.31 -12.18
C VAL A 209 -24.19 -8.38 -11.30
N ARG A 210 -23.37 -9.30 -10.79
CA ARG A 210 -23.80 -10.32 -9.83
C ARG A 210 -23.80 -9.74 -8.42
N PHE A 211 -24.97 -9.57 -7.83
CA PHE A 211 -25.13 -9.17 -6.44
C PHE A 211 -25.20 -10.40 -5.54
N MET A 212 -24.29 -10.48 -4.58
CA MET A 212 -24.36 -11.47 -3.49
C MET A 212 -25.47 -11.05 -2.52
N ARG A 213 -26.16 -12.03 -1.92
CA ARG A 213 -27.26 -11.80 -0.97
C ARG A 213 -27.15 -12.75 0.21
N SER A 214 -27.51 -12.27 1.38
CA SER A 214 -27.63 -13.05 2.62
C SER A 214 -28.89 -12.59 3.35
N ARG A 215 -29.49 -13.48 4.14
CA ARG A 215 -30.56 -13.17 5.10
C ARG A 215 -30.10 -13.28 6.55
N GLU A 216 -28.82 -13.60 6.77
CA GLU A 216 -28.22 -13.66 8.09
C GLU A 216 -27.99 -12.27 8.67
N ASP A 217 -27.95 -12.18 9.99
CA ASP A 217 -27.66 -10.93 10.71
C ASP A 217 -26.30 -10.35 10.27
N GLN A 218 -26.26 -9.03 10.08
CA GLN A 218 -25.07 -8.29 9.65
C GLN A 218 -24.80 -7.11 10.56
N TYR A 219 -23.53 -6.72 10.67
CA TYR A 219 -23.12 -5.50 11.35
C TYR A 219 -23.41 -4.27 10.48
N ILE A 220 -24.51 -3.58 10.76
CA ILE A 220 -24.96 -2.40 10.01
C ILE A 220 -25.12 -1.19 10.92
N GLY A 221 -24.63 -0.03 10.49
CA GLY A 221 -24.89 1.27 11.09
C GLY A 221 -25.57 2.21 10.08
N PHE A 222 -26.55 2.97 10.55
CA PHE A 222 -27.32 3.93 9.76
C PHE A 222 -27.00 5.35 10.22
N TYR A 223 -26.71 6.24 9.27
CA TYR A 223 -26.35 7.63 9.50
C TYR A 223 -27.10 8.53 8.53
N ASP A 224 -27.08 9.84 8.80
CA ASP A 224 -27.65 10.80 7.87
C ASP A 224 -26.84 10.83 6.56
N GLY A 225 -27.51 10.53 5.45
CA GLY A 225 -26.91 10.49 4.11
C GLY A 225 -26.08 9.25 3.75
N PHE A 226 -25.81 8.32 4.67
CA PHE A 226 -25.06 7.09 4.36
C PHE A 226 -25.27 5.93 5.34
N ASN A 227 -24.95 4.72 4.89
CA ASN A 227 -24.99 3.50 5.69
C ASN A 227 -23.62 2.81 5.67
N VAL A 228 -23.28 2.10 6.75
CA VAL A 228 -22.03 1.36 6.88
C VAL A 228 -22.35 -0.11 7.14
N LEU A 229 -21.75 -1.00 6.34
CA LEU A 229 -21.83 -2.46 6.50
C LEU A 229 -20.42 -3.00 6.78
N LYS A 230 -20.27 -3.74 7.88
CA LYS A 230 -19.02 -4.46 8.21
C LYS A 230 -19.17 -5.94 7.86
N LEU A 231 -18.34 -6.40 6.92
CA LEU A 231 -18.24 -7.80 6.51
C LEU A 231 -16.90 -8.39 6.99
N PRO A 232 -16.87 -9.15 8.10
CA PRO A 232 -15.63 -9.69 8.63
C PRO A 232 -15.07 -10.80 7.74
N TYR A 233 -13.75 -10.84 7.61
CA TYR A 233 -13.04 -11.98 7.05
C TYR A 233 -12.78 -13.04 8.13
N ASN A 234 -12.64 -14.29 7.70
CA ASN A 234 -12.21 -15.39 8.55
C ASN A 234 -10.84 -15.04 9.15
N GLY A 235 -10.72 -15.12 10.48
CA GLY A 235 -9.57 -14.61 11.24
C GLY A 235 -9.75 -13.19 11.81
N GLY A 236 -10.90 -12.54 11.64
CA GLY A 236 -11.25 -11.29 12.34
C GLY A 236 -10.68 -10.00 11.73
N LEU A 237 -10.28 -10.03 10.45
CA LEU A 237 -9.95 -8.83 9.67
C LEU A 237 -11.22 -8.12 9.17
#